data_AF-F6QFD6-F1
#
_entry.id   AF-F6QFD6-F1
#
_cell.length_a   1.000
_cell.length_b   1.000
_cell.length_c   1.000
_cell.angle_alpha   90.00
_cell.angle_beta   90.00
_cell.angle_gamma   90.00
#
_symmetry.space_group_name_H-M   'P 1'
#
loop_
_entity.id
_entity.type
_entity.pdbx_description
1 polymer ?
#
loop_
_entity_poly.entity_id
_entity_poly.type
_entity_poly.pdbx_seq_one_letter_code
_entity_poly.pdbx_strand_id
1 'polypeptide(L)'
;MFNKLFIVSVWMLITQCYGQGPVTIVPYNGIELKFYAIRKTYEQAKTACESDNAQLVVVKSQAMQDIITPHLDSTISYIAWGQYDYGVGYWMGLRKLAGANIHDYKALDGTNYVNKPAYTNWNNVEPNALKSQLACAYMCPYNNVYGINGAYNWFTDSAFPNVSKGGWWTFHCTQKNYYICQRAFCATNPCRYGSCVALATSYKCNCDPGYSGSLCGDDLCSPQPCQNGGSCNRVPGNYTCSCLNGFVGR
;
A
#
# COMPACT_ATOMS: atom_id res chain seq x y z
N MET A 1 30.78 49.27 6.78
CA MET A 1 30.97 47.82 6.50
C MET A 1 30.22 47.03 7.56
N PHE A 2 29.32 46.16 7.11
CA PHE A 2 28.45 45.19 7.80
C PHE A 2 28.20 45.29 9.32
N ASN A 3 26.94 45.59 9.62
CA ASN A 3 26.26 45.46 10.91
C ASN A 3 25.79 44.00 11.09
N LYS A 4 25.97 43.37 12.26
CA LYS A 4 25.25 42.13 12.64
C LYS A 4 24.81 42.18 14.10
N LEU A 5 23.62 42.75 14.32
CA LEU A 5 22.66 42.20 15.26
C LEU A 5 22.18 40.87 14.68
N PHE A 6 22.23 39.76 15.42
CA PHE A 6 21.38 38.61 15.12
C PHE A 6 20.34 38.47 16.23
N ILE A 7 19.12 38.84 15.84
CA ILE A 7 17.86 38.66 16.54
C ILE A 7 17.53 37.16 16.56
N VAL A 8 16.94 36.75 17.68
CA VAL A 8 16.31 35.46 17.98
C VAL A 8 15.53 34.89 16.79
N SER A 9 15.77 33.63 16.43
CA SER A 9 14.70 32.82 15.86
C SER A 9 14.88 31.34 16.20
N VAL A 10 13.78 30.79 16.71
CA VAL A 10 13.53 29.40 17.06
C VAL A 10 13.55 28.55 15.77
N TRP A 11 14.69 27.98 15.44
CA TRP A 11 14.89 26.95 14.39
C TRP A 11 16.11 26.14 14.87
N MET A 12 16.09 24.89 15.32
CA MET A 12 15.28 23.72 15.00
C MET A 12 15.09 22.88 16.28
N LEU A 13 13.95 23.04 16.96
CA LEU A 13 13.39 22.00 17.84
C LEU A 13 12.14 21.42 17.16
N ILE A 14 12.25 21.18 15.85
CA ILE A 14 11.38 20.27 15.12
C ILE A 14 12.31 19.18 14.63
N THR A 15 12.67 18.27 15.54
CA THR A 15 13.02 16.92 15.14
C THR A 15 11.82 16.44 14.33
N GLN A 16 12.02 16.38 13.03
CA GLN A 16 11.02 16.03 12.03
C GLN A 16 10.22 14.83 12.53
N CYS A 17 8.90 14.89 12.32
CA CYS A 17 8.06 13.70 12.28
C CYS A 17 8.75 12.69 11.35
N TYR A 18 9.54 11.75 11.89
CA TYR A 18 10.03 10.59 11.13
C TYR A 18 8.83 9.68 10.90
N GLY A 19 7.95 10.12 10.00
CA GLY A 19 6.96 9.28 9.36
C GLY A 19 7.74 8.21 8.61
N GLN A 20 7.67 6.99 9.12
CA GLN A 20 8.21 5.81 8.47
C GLN A 20 7.33 5.49 7.25
N GLY A 21 7.46 6.30 6.21
CA GLY A 21 6.84 6.07 4.92
C GLY A 21 7.25 4.71 4.36
N PRO A 22 6.55 4.23 3.32
CA PRO A 22 6.92 2.97 2.68
C PRO A 22 8.35 3.06 2.16
N VAL A 23 9.13 2.00 2.39
CA VAL A 23 10.51 1.88 1.90
C VAL A 23 10.53 1.53 0.41
N THR A 24 9.47 0.89 -0.08
CA THR A 24 9.33 0.53 -1.49
C THR A 24 7.88 0.70 -1.93
N ILE A 25 7.69 1.31 -3.10
CA ILE A 25 6.39 1.47 -3.76
C ILE A 25 6.46 0.73 -5.09
N VAL A 26 5.55 -0.21 -5.30
CA VAL A 26 5.51 -1.07 -6.49
C VAL A 26 4.14 -0.93 -7.16
N PRO A 27 4.06 -0.39 -8.38
CA PRO A 27 2.80 -0.27 -9.09
C PRO A 27 2.38 -1.63 -9.67
N TYR A 28 1.09 -1.96 -9.61
CA TYR A 28 0.53 -3.18 -10.19
C TYR A 28 -0.93 -3.00 -10.55
N ASN A 29 -1.29 -3.20 -11.82
CA ASN A 29 -2.66 -3.27 -12.33
C ASN A 29 -3.68 -2.32 -11.65
N GLY A 30 -3.43 -1.00 -11.67
CA GLY A 30 -4.35 0.00 -11.12
C GLY A 30 -4.23 0.27 -9.62
N ILE A 31 -3.33 -0.43 -8.94
CA ILE A 31 -2.99 -0.22 -7.53
C ILE A 31 -1.50 0.09 -7.36
N GLU A 32 -1.15 0.67 -6.22
CA GLU A 32 0.19 0.71 -5.68
C GLU A 32 0.30 -0.22 -4.47
N LEU A 33 1.44 -0.91 -4.37
CA LEU A 33 1.83 -1.75 -3.24
C LEU A 33 2.92 -1.02 -2.47
N LYS A 34 2.70 -0.79 -1.18
CA LYS A 34 3.58 -0.03 -0.29
C LYS A 34 4.15 -0.96 0.77
N PHE A 35 5.46 -1.17 0.77
CA PHE A 35 6.18 -2.04 1.70
C PHE A 35 6.73 -1.21 2.85
N TYR A 36 6.34 -1.54 4.08
CA TYR A 36 6.76 -0.81 5.28
C TYR A 36 7.81 -1.60 6.06
N ALA A 37 8.95 -0.96 6.36
CA ALA A 37 10.03 -1.52 7.17
C ALA A 37 9.84 -1.27 8.69
N ILE A 38 8.59 -1.17 9.14
CA ILE A 38 8.22 -1.07 10.55
C ILE A 38 7.35 -2.24 10.94
N ARG A 39 7.64 -2.85 12.09
CA ARG A 39 6.88 -3.99 12.58
C ARG A 39 5.70 -3.53 13.43
N LYS A 40 4.51 -4.00 13.11
CA LYS A 40 3.24 -3.71 13.80
C LYS A 40 2.46 -5.00 14.02
N THR A 41 1.59 -5.01 15.03
CA THR A 41 0.58 -6.08 15.12
C THR A 41 -0.33 -6.02 13.90
N TYR A 42 -1.04 -7.11 13.60
CA TYR A 42 -1.91 -7.14 12.43
C TYR A 42 -2.94 -6.00 12.44
N GLU A 43 -3.62 -5.78 13.56
CA GLU A 43 -4.63 -4.72 13.69
C GLU A 43 -4.01 -3.33 13.55
N GLN A 44 -2.82 -3.11 14.13
CA GLN A 44 -2.09 -1.85 13.97
C GLN A 44 -1.64 -1.61 12.52
N ALA A 45 -1.20 -2.65 11.82
CA ALA A 45 -0.81 -2.57 10.41
C ALA A 45 -2.03 -2.30 9.50
N LYS A 46 -3.16 -2.97 9.78
CA LYS A 46 -4.44 -2.73 9.11
C LYS A 46 -4.87 -1.28 9.26
N THR A 47 -4.93 -0.76 10.49
CA THR A 47 -5.29 0.65 10.74
C THR A 47 -4.31 1.61 10.08
N ALA A 48 -3.01 1.28 10.04
CA ALA A 48 -2.03 2.09 9.34
C ALA A 48 -2.30 2.18 7.83
N CYS A 49 -2.63 1.06 7.16
CA CYS A 49 -3.03 1.10 5.76
C CYS A 49 -4.33 1.89 5.56
N GLU A 50 -5.32 1.71 6.42
CA GLU A 50 -6.62 2.40 6.34
C GLU A 50 -6.47 3.93 6.45
N SER A 51 -5.53 4.41 7.27
CA SER A 51 -5.24 5.84 7.40
C SER A 51 -4.71 6.49 6.11
N ASP A 52 -4.21 5.68 5.16
CA ASP A 52 -3.73 6.10 3.84
C ASP A 52 -4.74 5.73 2.73
N ASN A 53 -6.02 5.52 3.05
CA ASN A 53 -7.05 5.04 2.11
C ASN A 53 -6.67 3.73 1.40
N ALA A 54 -5.86 2.91 2.09
CA ALA A 54 -5.36 1.63 1.63
C ALA A 54 -5.93 0.50 2.51
N GLN A 55 -5.54 -0.74 2.21
CA GLN A 55 -5.77 -1.89 3.08
C GLN A 55 -4.52 -2.79 3.05
N LEU A 56 -4.39 -3.73 3.98
CA LEU A 56 -3.35 -4.76 3.85
C LEU A 56 -3.53 -5.51 2.52
N VAL A 57 -2.42 -5.85 1.88
CA VAL A 57 -2.43 -6.47 0.54
C VAL A 57 -3.22 -7.77 0.52
N VAL A 58 -4.09 -7.94 -0.46
CA VAL A 58 -4.86 -9.16 -0.70
C VAL A 58 -4.34 -9.79 -1.99
N VAL A 59 -3.58 -10.88 -1.85
CA VAL A 59 -2.95 -11.55 -2.99
C VAL A 59 -3.93 -12.53 -3.64
N LYS A 60 -4.32 -12.24 -4.89
CA LYS A 60 -5.39 -12.98 -5.61
C LYS A 60 -4.93 -13.77 -6.82
N SER A 61 -3.68 -13.66 -7.23
CA SER A 61 -3.15 -14.35 -8.41
C SER A 61 -1.66 -14.59 -8.30
N GLN A 62 -1.17 -15.56 -9.07
CA GLN A 62 0.25 -15.82 -9.24
C GLN A 62 0.98 -14.57 -9.75
N ALA A 63 0.40 -13.85 -10.73
CA ALA A 63 1.00 -12.62 -11.25
C ALA A 63 1.23 -11.55 -10.17
N MET A 64 0.29 -11.38 -9.23
CA MET A 64 0.48 -10.46 -8.11
C MET A 64 1.56 -10.97 -7.15
N GLN A 65 1.59 -12.29 -6.89
CA GLN A 65 2.61 -12.90 -6.07
C GLN A 65 4.02 -12.72 -6.66
N ASP A 66 4.17 -12.91 -7.98
CA ASP A 66 5.44 -12.75 -8.69
C ASP A 66 5.95 -11.32 -8.66
N ILE A 67 5.05 -10.34 -8.61
CA ILE A 67 5.39 -8.92 -8.44
C ILE A 67 5.82 -8.64 -7.00
N ILE A 68 5.17 -9.22 -5.99
CA ILE A 68 5.49 -8.95 -4.57
C ILE A 68 6.79 -9.62 -4.14
N THR A 69 6.98 -10.89 -4.51
CA THR A 69 8.01 -11.78 -3.96
C THR A 69 9.44 -11.22 -4.05
N PRO A 70 9.86 -10.60 -5.17
CA PRO A 70 11.21 -10.02 -5.29
C PRO A 70 11.48 -8.91 -4.27
N HIS A 71 10.45 -8.17 -3.85
CA HIS A 71 10.58 -7.01 -2.95
C HIS A 71 10.52 -7.37 -1.46
N LEU A 72 10.30 -8.63 -1.10
CA LEU A 72 10.40 -9.07 0.29
C LEU A 72 11.87 -9.08 0.71
N ASP A 73 12.20 -8.36 1.79
CA ASP A 73 13.58 -8.22 2.26
C ASP A 73 14.05 -9.50 2.98
N SER A 74 14.92 -10.27 2.33
CA SER A 74 15.47 -11.50 2.90
C SER A 74 16.64 -11.26 3.86
N THR A 75 17.05 -10.01 4.08
CA THR A 75 18.12 -9.65 5.02
C THR A 75 17.60 -9.41 6.44
N ILE A 76 16.28 -9.34 6.61
CA ILE A 76 15.63 -9.24 7.92
C ILE A 76 16.13 -10.40 8.81
N SER A 77 16.65 -10.08 9.99
CA SER A 77 17.13 -11.10 10.93
C SER A 77 15.96 -11.89 11.51
N TYR A 78 16.03 -13.21 11.41
CA TYR A 78 15.08 -14.15 12.02
C TYR A 78 15.12 -14.13 13.57
N ILE A 79 16.19 -13.61 14.18
CA ILE A 79 16.42 -13.64 15.63
C ILE A 79 16.83 -12.25 16.10
N ALA A 80 15.96 -11.59 16.87
CA ALA A 80 16.42 -10.60 17.84
C ALA A 80 16.53 -11.34 19.18
N TRP A 81 17.75 -11.45 19.72
CA TRP A 81 17.99 -12.07 21.02
C TRP A 81 17.32 -11.22 22.12
N GLY A 82 16.09 -11.61 22.48
CA GLY A 82 15.26 -10.95 23.50
C GLY A 82 13.77 -11.23 23.26
N GLN A 83 13.22 -12.16 24.04
CA GLN A 83 11.78 -12.52 24.18
C GLN A 83 10.95 -12.69 22.86
N TYR A 84 11.22 -13.78 22.14
CA TYR A 84 10.31 -14.54 21.24
C TYR A 84 9.66 -13.82 20.02
N ASP A 85 10.45 -13.22 19.12
CA ASP A 85 10.03 -12.88 17.75
C ASP A 85 10.28 -14.07 16.78
N TYR A 86 9.38 -15.06 16.74
CA TYR A 86 9.43 -16.14 15.74
C TYR A 86 8.51 -15.80 14.55
N GLY A 87 8.92 -16.11 13.32
CA GLY A 87 8.06 -15.94 12.14
C GLY A 87 7.93 -14.50 11.64
N VAL A 88 9.05 -13.77 11.57
CA VAL A 88 9.07 -12.41 11.01
C VAL A 88 8.88 -12.45 9.50
N GLY A 89 7.87 -11.74 9.00
CA GLY A 89 7.61 -11.55 7.58
C GLY A 89 6.71 -10.34 7.33
N TYR A 90 5.85 -10.44 6.32
CA TYR A 90 4.99 -9.33 5.89
C TYR A 90 3.52 -9.67 6.03
N TRP A 91 2.79 -8.96 6.90
CA TRP A 91 1.34 -9.08 7.02
C TRP A 91 0.64 -8.84 5.68
N MET A 92 -0.33 -9.69 5.38
CA MET A 92 -1.27 -9.56 4.27
C MET A 92 -2.70 -9.56 4.80
N GLY A 93 -3.64 -9.00 4.04
CA GLY A 93 -5.03 -8.81 4.43
C GLY A 93 -5.86 -10.09 4.41
N LEU A 94 -5.41 -11.15 5.05
CA LEU A 94 -6.09 -12.44 5.12
C LEU A 94 -6.11 -12.93 6.58
N ARG A 95 -7.32 -13.17 7.11
CA ARG A 95 -7.55 -13.54 8.51
C ARG A 95 -8.43 -14.78 8.61
N LYS A 96 -8.14 -15.65 9.58
CA LYS A 96 -8.94 -16.84 9.84
C LYS A 96 -10.35 -16.48 10.32
N LEU A 97 -11.36 -17.21 9.85
CA LEU A 97 -12.74 -17.09 10.31
C LEU A 97 -12.92 -17.75 11.69
N ALA A 98 -13.62 -17.08 12.61
CA ALA A 98 -13.87 -17.60 13.95
C ALA A 98 -14.81 -18.83 13.90
N GLY A 99 -14.44 -19.90 14.60
CA GLY A 99 -15.22 -21.15 14.65
C GLY A 99 -15.20 -21.97 13.34
N ALA A 100 -14.45 -21.55 12.34
CA ALA A 100 -14.40 -22.17 11.02
C ALA A 100 -13.30 -23.25 10.91
N ASN A 101 -13.28 -24.00 9.80
CA ASN A 101 -12.26 -25.00 9.57
C ASN A 101 -10.85 -24.37 9.46
N ILE A 102 -9.83 -25.22 9.56
CA ILE A 102 -8.43 -24.79 9.54
C ILE A 102 -8.03 -24.03 8.27
N HIS A 103 -8.79 -24.22 7.18
CA HIS A 103 -8.59 -23.59 5.87
C HIS A 103 -9.51 -22.41 5.58
N ASP A 104 -10.37 -22.02 6.53
CA ASP A 104 -11.40 -21.01 6.27
C ASP A 104 -10.89 -19.62 6.67
N TYR A 105 -10.54 -18.83 5.65
CA TYR A 105 -10.05 -17.45 5.79
C TYR A 105 -10.96 -16.48 5.06
N LYS A 106 -10.90 -15.21 5.48
CA LYS A 106 -11.54 -14.08 4.82
C LYS A 106 -10.54 -12.98 4.58
N ALA A 107 -10.49 -12.51 3.34
CA ALA A 107 -9.69 -11.37 2.96
C ALA A 107 -10.37 -10.06 3.37
N LEU A 108 -9.58 -9.01 3.58
CA LEU A 108 -10.09 -7.70 3.99
C LEU A 108 -11.00 -7.03 2.95
N ASP A 109 -10.88 -7.39 1.68
CA ASP A 109 -11.78 -6.93 0.62
C ASP A 109 -13.09 -7.75 0.52
N GLY A 110 -13.34 -8.63 1.49
CA GLY A 110 -14.54 -9.44 1.57
C GLY A 110 -14.47 -10.78 0.83
N THR A 111 -13.39 -11.05 0.08
CA THR A 111 -13.21 -12.35 -0.60
C THR A 111 -13.12 -13.48 0.42
N ASN A 112 -13.96 -14.51 0.26
CA ASN A 112 -13.90 -15.71 1.10
C ASN A 112 -12.89 -16.71 0.53
N TYR A 113 -11.96 -17.15 1.36
CA TYR A 113 -10.99 -18.20 1.07
C TYR A 113 -11.43 -19.45 1.84
N VAL A 114 -12.51 -20.06 1.37
CA VAL A 114 -13.17 -21.24 1.98
C VAL A 114 -13.24 -22.32 0.90
N ASN A 115 -13.06 -23.60 1.26
CA ASN A 115 -13.20 -24.74 0.35
C ASN A 115 -12.38 -24.65 -0.96
N LYS A 116 -11.05 -24.47 -0.87
CA LYS A 116 -10.12 -24.39 -2.02
C LYS A 116 -10.32 -23.13 -2.88
N PRO A 117 -9.70 -22.00 -2.50
CA PRO A 117 -9.81 -20.72 -3.21
C PRO A 117 -9.22 -20.77 -4.63
N ALA A 118 -9.54 -19.77 -5.45
CA ALA A 118 -9.02 -19.63 -6.82
C ALA A 118 -7.48 -19.51 -6.86
N TYR A 119 -6.86 -18.93 -5.82
CA TYR A 119 -5.42 -18.83 -5.70
C TYR A 119 -5.00 -18.85 -4.23
N THR A 120 -3.97 -19.64 -3.92
CA THR A 120 -3.26 -19.61 -2.64
C THR A 120 -1.79 -19.91 -2.85
N ASN A 121 -0.92 -19.35 -2.01
CA ASN A 121 0.51 -19.65 -2.02
C ASN A 121 0.98 -20.17 -0.65
N TRP A 122 0.17 -20.98 0.04
CA TRP A 122 0.52 -21.53 1.35
C TRP A 122 1.80 -22.39 1.27
N ASN A 123 2.71 -22.19 2.21
CA ASN A 123 3.91 -23.02 2.35
C ASN A 123 3.59 -24.30 3.14
N ASN A 124 4.15 -25.44 2.74
CA ASN A 124 4.09 -26.70 3.49
C ASN A 124 2.66 -27.13 3.86
N VAL A 125 2.45 -27.52 5.14
CA VAL A 125 1.17 -27.97 5.70
C VAL A 125 0.25 -26.82 6.13
N GLU A 126 0.58 -25.57 5.77
CA GLU A 126 -0.27 -24.42 6.08
C GLU A 126 -1.53 -24.37 5.19
N PRO A 127 -2.62 -23.75 5.68
CA PRO A 127 -2.79 -23.21 7.02
C PRO A 127 -3.01 -24.32 8.06
N ASN A 128 -2.26 -24.31 9.17
CA ASN A 128 -2.35 -25.32 10.25
C ASN A 128 -2.82 -24.76 11.62
N ALA A 129 -3.13 -23.47 11.70
CA ALA A 129 -3.51 -22.83 12.96
C ALA A 129 -4.75 -23.50 13.58
N LEU A 130 -4.64 -24.03 14.81
CA LEU A 130 -5.73 -24.72 15.51
C LEU A 130 -6.96 -23.81 15.74
N LYS A 131 -8.15 -24.42 15.83
CA LYS A 131 -9.51 -23.83 15.73
C LYS A 131 -9.85 -22.63 16.62
N SER A 132 -9.04 -22.23 17.61
CA SER A 132 -9.38 -21.20 18.60
C SER A 132 -8.47 -19.97 18.64
N GLN A 133 -7.38 -19.91 17.87
CA GLN A 133 -6.50 -18.74 17.84
C GLN A 133 -6.73 -17.97 16.54
N LEU A 134 -7.17 -16.72 16.65
CA LEU A 134 -7.34 -15.78 15.54
C LEU A 134 -5.99 -15.63 14.83
N ALA A 135 -5.76 -16.45 13.81
CA ALA A 135 -4.53 -16.45 13.05
C ALA A 135 -4.64 -15.46 11.88
N CYS A 136 -3.55 -14.73 11.66
CA CYS A 136 -3.39 -13.79 10.57
C CYS A 136 -2.33 -14.34 9.61
N ALA A 137 -2.51 -14.12 8.32
CA ALA A 137 -1.59 -14.61 7.32
C ALA A 137 -0.48 -13.59 7.03
N TYR A 138 0.74 -14.10 6.82
CA TYR A 138 1.89 -13.30 6.42
C TYR A 138 2.69 -14.02 5.34
N MET A 139 3.50 -13.26 4.58
CA MET A 139 4.42 -13.78 3.58
C MET A 139 5.82 -13.97 4.16
N CYS A 140 6.40 -15.14 3.91
CA CYS A 140 7.79 -15.46 4.27
C CYS A 140 8.77 -14.75 3.31
N PRO A 141 9.78 -14.02 3.81
CA PRO A 141 10.75 -13.35 2.94
C PRO A 141 11.97 -14.23 2.58
N TYR A 142 12.01 -15.50 2.98
CA TYR A 142 13.18 -16.39 2.82
C TYR A 142 12.89 -17.64 1.98
N ASN A 143 13.94 -18.18 1.37
CA ASN A 143 13.95 -19.55 0.82
C ASN A 143 14.65 -20.49 1.81
N ASN A 144 14.24 -21.75 1.88
CA ASN A 144 14.94 -22.86 2.57
C ASN A 144 15.51 -22.47 3.94
N VAL A 145 14.68 -22.50 4.99
CA VAL A 145 15.03 -22.09 6.38
C VAL A 145 16.07 -23.02 7.06
N TYR A 146 16.80 -23.85 6.30
CA TYR A 146 17.85 -24.71 6.82
C TYR A 146 19.04 -23.89 7.32
N GLY A 147 19.46 -24.13 8.57
CA GLY A 147 20.75 -23.66 9.08
C GLY A 147 20.76 -22.26 9.71
N ILE A 148 19.60 -21.70 10.10
CA ILE A 148 19.60 -20.51 10.95
C ILE A 148 20.03 -20.92 12.37
N ASN A 149 21.32 -20.76 12.68
CA ASN A 149 21.89 -20.99 14.01
C ASN A 149 21.09 -20.19 15.06
N GLY A 150 20.30 -20.90 15.88
CA GLY A 150 19.48 -20.32 16.95
C GLY A 150 17.97 -20.56 16.85
N ALA A 151 17.48 -21.18 15.77
CA ALA A 151 16.11 -21.73 15.76
C ALA A 151 16.07 -23.01 16.62
N TYR A 152 15.90 -22.88 17.93
CA TYR A 152 15.82 -24.04 18.83
C TYR A 152 14.70 -25.02 18.42
N ASN A 153 15.11 -26.22 18.04
CA ASN A 153 14.45 -27.54 18.06
C ASN A 153 13.11 -27.83 17.37
N TRP A 154 12.30 -26.86 16.95
CA TRP A 154 11.02 -27.16 16.26
C TRP A 154 11.05 -26.94 14.74
N PHE A 155 12.05 -26.19 14.25
CA PHE A 155 12.35 -26.06 12.81
C PHE A 155 13.62 -26.81 12.38
N THR A 156 14.48 -27.19 13.33
CA THR A 156 15.74 -27.90 13.07
C THR A 156 15.59 -29.41 13.07
N ASP A 157 14.41 -29.92 13.42
CA ASP A 157 14.09 -31.26 12.95
C ASP A 157 13.93 -31.15 11.44
N SER A 158 14.46 -32.12 10.72
CA SER A 158 14.49 -32.26 9.26
C SER A 158 13.13 -32.18 8.52
N ALA A 159 12.09 -31.60 9.12
CA ALA A 159 10.67 -31.73 8.82
C ALA A 159 10.05 -30.59 7.98
N PHE A 160 10.76 -29.53 7.61
CA PHE A 160 10.23 -28.50 6.69
C PHE A 160 11.11 -28.23 5.46
N PRO A 161 11.43 -29.26 4.64
CA PRO A 161 11.96 -29.00 3.31
C PRO A 161 10.95 -28.17 2.49
N ASN A 162 11.44 -27.24 1.67
CA ASN A 162 10.67 -26.46 0.66
C ASN A 162 9.94 -25.18 1.13
N VAL A 163 10.50 -24.43 2.09
CA VAL A 163 10.04 -23.04 2.31
C VAL A 163 10.39 -22.17 1.09
N SER A 164 9.37 -21.59 0.46
CA SER A 164 9.52 -20.68 -0.66
C SER A 164 9.30 -19.23 -0.24
N LYS A 165 10.19 -18.33 -0.67
CA LYS A 165 10.02 -16.89 -0.53
C LYS A 165 8.69 -16.48 -1.16
N GLY A 166 7.95 -15.62 -0.47
CA GLY A 166 6.60 -15.22 -0.85
C GLY A 166 5.51 -16.21 -0.46
N GLY A 167 5.85 -17.42 -0.03
CA GLY A 167 4.86 -18.38 0.45
C GLY A 167 4.25 -17.95 1.78
N TRP A 168 2.96 -18.28 1.94
CA TRP A 168 2.11 -17.80 3.01
C TRP A 168 2.16 -18.72 4.21
N TRP A 169 2.16 -18.10 5.38
CA TRP A 169 2.15 -18.76 6.69
C TRP A 169 1.10 -18.11 7.57
N THR A 170 0.73 -18.79 8.65
CA THR A 170 -0.22 -18.27 9.63
C THR A 170 0.47 -18.09 10.97
N PHE A 171 0.12 -17.02 11.69
CA PHE A 171 0.62 -16.79 13.04
C PHE A 171 -0.36 -15.94 13.86
N HIS A 172 -0.08 -15.80 15.16
CA HIS A 172 -0.91 -14.99 16.05
C HIS A 172 -0.96 -13.54 15.56
N CYS A 173 -2.16 -12.97 15.40
CA CYS A 173 -2.33 -11.58 14.96
C CYS A 173 -1.68 -10.52 15.89
N THR A 174 -1.37 -10.90 17.14
CA THR A 174 -0.70 -10.05 18.13
C THR A 174 0.81 -9.90 17.89
N GLN A 175 1.37 -10.70 16.98
CA GLN A 175 2.79 -10.65 16.65
C GLN A 175 3.12 -9.46 15.77
N LYS A 176 4.35 -8.95 15.88
CA LYS A 176 4.77 -7.77 15.13
C LYS A 176 5.50 -8.18 13.86
N ASN A 177 4.88 -7.90 12.71
CA ASN A 177 5.46 -8.12 11.40
C ASN A 177 5.55 -6.82 10.61
N TYR A 178 6.43 -6.82 9.61
CA TYR A 178 6.36 -5.84 8.53
C TYR A 178 5.03 -6.01 7.80
N TYR A 179 4.68 -5.07 6.92
CA TYR A 179 3.39 -5.15 6.26
C TYR A 179 3.42 -4.47 4.91
N ILE A 180 2.49 -4.90 4.06
CA ILE A 180 2.32 -4.37 2.72
C ILE A 180 0.90 -3.83 2.64
N CYS A 181 0.78 -2.54 2.30
CA CYS A 181 -0.50 -1.94 1.99
C CYS A 181 -0.73 -1.96 0.48
N GLN A 182 -1.96 -2.18 0.04
CA GLN A 182 -2.42 -1.95 -1.32
C GLN A 182 -3.39 -0.78 -1.36
N ARG A 183 -3.19 0.15 -2.30
CA ARG A 183 -4.06 1.31 -2.50
C ARG A 183 -4.38 1.45 -3.99
N ALA A 184 -5.65 1.64 -4.33
CA ALA A 184 -5.99 2.00 -5.70
C ALA A 184 -5.48 3.41 -6.02
N PHE A 185 -4.92 3.63 -7.21
CA PHE A 185 -4.42 4.96 -7.58
C PHE A 185 -5.50 6.05 -7.49
N CYS A 186 -6.73 5.68 -7.79
CA CYS A 186 -7.89 6.57 -7.72
C CYS A 186 -8.65 6.52 -6.39
N ALA A 187 -8.10 5.91 -5.33
CA ALA A 187 -8.80 5.74 -4.05
C ALA A 187 -9.30 7.07 -3.44
N THR A 188 -8.56 8.16 -3.62
CA THR A 188 -8.91 9.49 -3.09
C THR A 188 -9.26 10.50 -4.18
N ASN A 189 -9.42 10.08 -5.43
CA ASN A 189 -9.43 10.94 -6.63
C ASN A 189 -8.34 12.05 -6.59
N PRO A 190 -7.12 11.79 -7.09
CA PRO A 190 -6.05 12.80 -7.09
C PRO A 190 -6.31 14.01 -8.02
N CYS A 191 -7.38 14.00 -8.82
CA CYS A 191 -7.71 15.06 -9.78
C CYS A 191 -8.52 16.17 -9.10
N ARG A 192 -8.11 17.43 -9.28
CA ARG A 192 -8.76 18.58 -8.64
C ARG A 192 -10.12 18.91 -9.26
N TYR A 193 -10.14 19.10 -10.59
CA TYR A 193 -11.33 19.37 -11.38
C TYR A 193 -11.42 18.34 -12.53
N GLY A 194 -11.70 17.10 -12.16
CA GLY A 194 -11.79 16.00 -13.11
C GLY A 194 -11.96 14.64 -12.45
N SER A 195 -12.03 13.61 -13.31
CA SER A 195 -12.17 12.22 -12.90
C SER A 195 -10.85 11.47 -13.01
N CYS A 196 -10.49 10.71 -11.99
CA CYS A 196 -9.32 9.83 -12.02
C CYS A 196 -9.61 8.56 -12.83
N VAL A 197 -8.66 8.19 -13.69
CA VAL A 197 -8.65 6.94 -14.44
C VAL A 197 -7.40 6.18 -14.06
N ALA A 198 -7.58 5.02 -13.40
CA ALA A 198 -6.47 4.13 -13.08
C ALA A 198 -5.90 3.52 -14.36
N LEU A 199 -4.57 3.52 -14.46
CA LEU A 199 -3.80 2.86 -15.51
C LEU A 199 -3.07 1.66 -14.88
N ALA A 200 -2.41 0.85 -15.70
CA ALA A 200 -1.73 -0.35 -15.20
C ALA A 200 -0.72 -0.04 -14.09
N THR A 201 0.10 1.01 -14.26
CA THR A 201 1.16 1.37 -13.31
C THR A 201 1.08 2.79 -12.77
N SER A 202 0.02 3.52 -13.09
CA SER A 202 -0.17 4.93 -12.72
C SER A 202 -1.65 5.31 -12.76
N TYR A 203 -1.93 6.61 -12.76
CA TYR A 203 -3.25 7.13 -13.09
C TYR A 203 -3.10 8.32 -14.05
N LYS A 204 -4.21 8.70 -14.67
CA LYS A 204 -4.35 9.98 -15.36
C LYS A 204 -5.64 10.65 -14.92
N CYS A 205 -5.68 11.96 -15.05
CA CYS A 205 -6.90 12.73 -14.85
C CYS A 205 -7.58 13.02 -16.18
N ASN A 206 -8.88 12.78 -16.23
CA ASN A 206 -9.77 13.29 -17.28
C ASN A 206 -10.36 14.61 -16.78
N CYS A 207 -9.85 15.72 -17.28
CA CYS A 207 -10.22 17.04 -16.78
C CYS A 207 -11.64 17.43 -17.18
N ASP A 208 -12.33 18.08 -16.26
CA ASP A 208 -13.60 18.74 -16.54
C ASP A 208 -13.38 19.85 -17.59
N PRO A 209 -14.44 20.25 -18.32
CA PRO A 209 -14.35 21.36 -19.28
C PRO A 209 -13.70 22.61 -18.68
N GLY A 210 -12.80 23.24 -19.43
CA GLY A 210 -12.07 24.44 -19.03
C GLY A 210 -10.94 24.24 -18.01
N TYR A 211 -10.61 23.00 -17.66
CA TYR A 211 -9.47 22.69 -16.80
C TYR A 211 -8.39 21.91 -17.54
N SER A 212 -7.14 22.12 -17.16
CA SER A 212 -5.97 21.44 -17.72
C SER A 212 -4.91 21.10 -16.68
N GLY A 213 -3.80 20.54 -17.16
CA GLY A 213 -2.70 20.06 -16.32
C GLY A 213 -2.89 18.60 -15.90
N SER A 214 -1.81 17.98 -15.41
CA SER A 214 -1.80 16.55 -15.06
C SER A 214 -2.77 16.18 -13.93
N LEU A 215 -3.09 17.14 -13.05
CA LEU A 215 -4.04 17.00 -11.94
C LEU A 215 -5.33 17.82 -12.16
N CYS A 216 -5.54 18.36 -13.36
CA CYS A 216 -6.68 19.22 -13.67
C CYS A 216 -6.81 20.41 -12.71
N GLY A 217 -5.68 21.00 -12.33
CA GLY A 217 -5.60 22.10 -11.38
C GLY A 217 -5.60 23.48 -12.03
N ASP A 218 -5.30 23.54 -13.33
CA ASP A 218 -5.15 24.78 -14.07
C ASP A 218 -6.52 25.17 -14.64
N ASP A 219 -7.07 26.30 -14.18
CA ASP A 219 -8.32 26.85 -14.70
C ASP A 219 -8.00 27.73 -15.92
N LEU A 220 -8.42 27.29 -17.10
CA LEU A 220 -8.16 28.02 -18.34
C LEU A 220 -8.91 29.36 -18.42
N CYS A 221 -9.91 29.57 -17.57
CA CYS A 221 -10.59 30.86 -17.40
C CYS A 221 -9.96 31.75 -16.31
N SER A 222 -8.85 31.34 -15.68
CA SER A 222 -8.20 32.09 -14.61
C SER A 222 -6.68 32.24 -14.80
N PRO A 223 -6.15 33.47 -14.87
CA PRO A 223 -6.88 34.74 -14.87
C PRO A 223 -7.78 34.90 -16.10
N GLN A 224 -8.82 35.76 -16.02
CA GLN A 224 -9.80 35.99 -17.10
C GLN A 224 -9.12 36.18 -18.47
N PRO A 225 -9.22 35.22 -19.40
CA PRO A 225 -8.52 35.30 -20.68
C PRO A 225 -9.27 36.16 -21.71
N CYS A 226 -10.60 36.30 -21.53
CA CYS A 226 -11.43 37.05 -22.46
C CYS A 226 -11.26 38.56 -22.29
N GLN A 227 -10.93 39.24 -23.39
CA GLN A 227 -10.73 40.69 -23.41
C GLN A 227 -12.05 41.46 -23.57
N ASN A 228 -11.99 42.79 -23.42
CA ASN A 228 -13.11 43.71 -23.65
C ASN A 228 -14.38 43.39 -22.83
N GLY A 229 -14.21 42.84 -21.62
CA GLY A 229 -15.32 42.46 -20.75
C GLY A 229 -16.07 41.20 -21.22
N GLY A 230 -15.49 40.41 -22.13
CA GLY A 230 -16.05 39.13 -22.54
C GLY A 230 -16.11 38.11 -21.39
N SER A 231 -17.07 37.20 -21.46
CA SER A 231 -17.23 36.11 -20.48
C SER A 231 -16.57 34.82 -20.97
N CYS A 232 -15.76 34.19 -20.13
CA CYS A 232 -15.12 32.92 -20.44
C CYS A 232 -16.08 31.74 -20.21
N ASN A 233 -16.26 30.92 -21.24
CA ASN A 233 -17.01 29.68 -21.18
C ASN A 233 -16.02 28.51 -21.23
N ARG A 234 -16.08 27.66 -20.21
CA ARG A 234 -15.27 26.45 -20.08
C ARG A 234 -15.76 25.38 -21.07
N VAL A 235 -14.87 24.86 -21.92
CA VAL A 235 -15.20 23.80 -22.89
C VAL A 235 -14.20 22.63 -22.77
N PRO A 236 -14.49 21.42 -23.25
CA PRO A 236 -13.56 20.30 -23.14
C PRO A 236 -12.18 20.63 -23.73
N GLY A 237 -11.14 20.56 -22.89
CA GLY A 237 -9.75 20.83 -23.27
C GLY A 237 -9.42 22.28 -23.63
N ASN A 238 -10.35 23.23 -23.49
CA ASN A 238 -10.12 24.64 -23.85
C ASN A 238 -11.12 25.59 -23.15
N TYR A 239 -11.15 26.85 -23.57
CA TYR A 239 -12.21 27.82 -23.28
C TYR A 239 -12.69 28.48 -24.58
N THR A 240 -13.83 29.16 -24.50
CA THR A 240 -14.32 30.07 -25.54
C THR A 240 -14.78 31.37 -24.93
N CYS A 241 -14.77 32.47 -25.68
CA CYS A 241 -15.19 33.77 -25.18
C CYS A 241 -16.56 34.20 -25.74
N SER A 242 -17.51 34.48 -24.86
CA SER A 242 -18.74 35.20 -25.21
C SER A 242 -18.44 36.70 -25.24
N CYS A 243 -18.44 37.29 -26.44
CA CYS A 243 -18.16 38.71 -26.65
C CYS A 243 -19.39 39.59 -26.41
N LEU A 244 -19.17 40.80 -25.89
CA LEU A 244 -20.19 41.86 -25.87
C LEU A 244 -20.44 42.39 -27.29
N ASN A 245 -21.60 43.05 -27.49
CA ASN A 245 -21.96 43.65 -28.77
C ASN A 245 -20.84 44.56 -29.31
N GLY A 246 -20.47 44.37 -30.58
CA GLY A 246 -19.40 45.12 -31.25
C GLY A 246 -18.00 44.49 -31.17
N PHE A 247 -17.83 43.38 -30.44
CA PHE A 247 -16.58 42.62 -30.38
C PHE A 247 -16.74 41.22 -30.97
N VAL A 248 -15.64 40.67 -31.51
CA VAL A 248 -15.55 39.30 -32.03
C VAL A 248 -14.35 38.59 -31.42
N GLY A 249 -14.45 37.28 -31.23
CA GLY A 249 -13.41 36.47 -30.59
C GLY A 249 -13.75 34.99 -30.64
N ARG A 250 -12.78 34.14 -30.28
CA ARG A 250 -12.93 32.69 -30.15
C ARG A 250 -12.74 32.30 -28.70
#